data_AF-A0A7G1G615-F1
#
_entry.id   AF-A0A7G1G615-F1
#
_cell.length_a   1.000
_cell.length_b   1.000
_cell.length_c   1.000
_cell.angle_alpha   90.00
_cell.angle_beta   90.00
_cell.angle_gamma   90.00
#
_symmetry.space_group_name_H-M   'P 1'
#
loop_
_entity.id
_entity.type
_entity.pdbx_description
1 polymer ?
#
loop_
_entity_poly.entity_id
_entity_poly.type
_entity_poly.pdbx_seq_one_letter_code
_entity_poly.pdbx_strand_id
1 'polypeptide(L)'
;MIKEVVNIKKGATIFGYYVNNPREFGIVEFDENNNVISLEEKPENQKSNYAVPGLYYYDNSVIQRAKKLTPSAREEIEITDLNREYLNEGKLKVELLGRGFAWLDTGTYDGLSNANEFVRTIQKRTGLYISCLEEIAYKNKWISKEQLIKLGKEMEKTEYGQYILNIAGEVK
;
A
#
# COMPACT_ATOMS: atom_id res chain seq x y z
N MET A 1 -12.27 3.93 3.69
CA MET A 1 -11.37 2.78 3.40
C MET A 1 -10.13 2.78 4.30
N ILE A 2 -8.94 3.29 3.91
CA ILE A 2 -7.70 3.08 4.69
C ILE A 2 -7.78 3.56 6.16
N LYS A 3 -8.34 4.76 6.43
CA LYS A 3 -8.52 5.26 7.81
C LYS A 3 -9.42 4.38 8.70
N GLU A 4 -10.34 3.62 8.10
CA GLU A 4 -11.20 2.69 8.83
C GLU A 4 -10.42 1.41 9.17
N VAL A 5 -9.63 0.91 8.21
CA VAL A 5 -8.80 -0.30 8.38
C VAL A 5 -7.73 -0.12 9.46
N VAL A 6 -7.14 1.08 9.58
CA VAL A 6 -6.13 1.40 10.61
C VAL A 6 -6.64 1.14 12.04
N ASN A 7 -7.95 1.20 12.28
CA ASN A 7 -8.57 1.01 13.60
C ASN A 7 -9.04 -0.43 13.86
N ILE A 8 -8.55 -1.41 13.08
CA ILE A 8 -8.86 -2.82 13.31
C ILE A 8 -8.47 -3.23 14.75
N LYS A 9 -9.46 -3.76 15.49
CA LYS A 9 -9.25 -4.22 16.87
C LYS A 9 -8.93 -5.71 16.96
N LYS A 10 -9.37 -6.49 15.97
CA LYS A 10 -9.25 -7.95 15.94
C LYS A 10 -9.14 -8.43 14.49
N GLY A 11 -8.27 -9.40 14.27
CA GLY A 11 -8.03 -10.03 12.98
C GLY A 11 -7.01 -9.29 12.11
N ALA A 12 -7.10 -9.54 10.82
CA ALA A 12 -6.24 -8.96 9.80
C ALA A 12 -7.08 -8.36 8.67
N THR A 13 -6.54 -7.34 8.00
CA THR A 13 -7.07 -6.83 6.74
C THR A 13 -5.95 -6.70 5.74
N ILE A 14 -6.14 -7.34 4.59
CA ILE A 14 -5.28 -7.20 3.42
C ILE A 14 -6.10 -6.60 2.28
N PHE A 15 -5.42 -6.26 1.20
CA PHE A 15 -6.05 -5.68 0.03
C PHE A 15 -5.98 -6.63 -1.16
N GLY A 16 -6.96 -6.59 -2.03
CA GLY A 16 -6.93 -7.26 -3.33
C GLY A 16 -6.89 -6.22 -4.44
N TYR A 17 -5.98 -6.38 -5.40
CA TYR A 17 -5.88 -5.53 -6.58
C TYR A 17 -5.85 -6.39 -7.83
N TYR A 18 -6.68 -6.05 -8.81
CA TYR A 18 -6.73 -6.76 -10.07
C TYR A 18 -5.44 -6.51 -10.89
N VAL A 19 -4.74 -7.58 -11.27
CA VAL A 19 -3.57 -7.52 -12.14
C VAL A 19 -3.71 -8.44 -13.35
N ASN A 20 -3.07 -8.05 -14.46
CA ASN A 20 -3.05 -8.86 -15.68
C ASN A 20 -2.09 -10.06 -15.58
N ASN A 21 -1.01 -9.95 -14.81
CA ASN A 21 -0.06 -11.04 -14.57
C ASN A 21 0.10 -11.34 -13.07
N PRO A 22 -0.69 -12.25 -12.52
CA PRO A 22 -0.66 -12.56 -11.09
C PRO A 22 0.54 -13.44 -10.64
N ARG A 23 1.40 -13.96 -11.54
CA ARG A 23 2.36 -15.04 -11.20
C ARG A 23 3.42 -14.63 -10.19
N GLU A 24 3.68 -13.34 -10.10
CA GLU A 24 4.76 -12.79 -9.29
C GLU A 24 4.33 -12.45 -7.85
N PHE A 25 3.04 -12.63 -7.52
CA PHE A 25 2.45 -12.15 -6.27
C PHE A 25 1.69 -13.25 -5.50
N GLY A 26 1.36 -12.95 -4.25
CA GLY A 26 0.37 -13.70 -3.49
C GLY A 26 -1.02 -13.46 -4.07
N ILE A 27 -1.74 -14.53 -4.41
CA ILE A 27 -3.05 -14.50 -5.07
C ILE A 27 -4.15 -14.85 -4.09
N VAL A 28 -5.20 -14.04 -4.12
CA VAL A 28 -6.40 -14.20 -3.30
C VAL A 28 -7.57 -14.68 -4.15
N GLU A 29 -8.18 -15.79 -3.75
CA GLU A 29 -9.37 -16.34 -4.39
C GLU A 29 -10.62 -15.92 -3.61
N PHE A 30 -11.71 -15.62 -4.34
CA PHE A 30 -12.98 -15.22 -3.76
C PHE A 30 -14.11 -16.16 -4.17
N ASP A 31 -15.11 -16.31 -3.30
CA ASP A 31 -16.38 -16.95 -3.63
C ASP A 31 -17.32 -15.99 -4.38
N GLU A 32 -18.48 -16.50 -4.80
CA GLU A 32 -19.52 -15.73 -5.50
C GLU A 32 -20.07 -14.55 -4.66
N ASN A 33 -19.85 -14.56 -3.34
CA ASN A 33 -20.26 -13.52 -2.41
C ASN A 33 -19.10 -12.58 -2.02
N ASN A 34 -17.95 -12.66 -2.70
CA ASN A 34 -16.71 -11.93 -2.42
C ASN A 34 -16.05 -12.25 -1.06
N ASN A 35 -16.33 -13.42 -0.47
CA ASN A 35 -15.57 -13.91 0.68
C ASN A 35 -14.28 -14.58 0.21
N VAL A 36 -13.22 -14.45 1.02
CA VAL A 36 -11.92 -15.06 0.73
C VAL A 36 -12.00 -16.57 0.89
N ILE A 37 -11.66 -17.32 -0.15
CA ILE A 37 -11.60 -18.79 -0.12
C ILE A 37 -10.17 -19.25 0.17
N SER A 38 -9.20 -18.71 -0.56
CA SER A 38 -7.83 -19.21 -0.52
C SER A 38 -6.79 -18.11 -0.77
N LEU A 39 -5.57 -18.38 -0.30
CA LEU A 39 -4.38 -17.55 -0.49
C LEU A 39 -3.20 -18.44 -0.88
N GLU A 40 -2.58 -18.12 -2.02
CA GLU A 40 -1.46 -18.88 -2.58
C GLU A 40 -0.32 -17.93 -2.96
N GLU A 41 0.91 -18.23 -2.52
CA GLU A 41 2.10 -17.46 -2.87
C GLU A 41 2.63 -17.93 -4.22
N LYS A 42 2.66 -17.05 -5.22
CA LYS A 42 3.21 -17.30 -6.56
C LYS A 42 2.77 -18.64 -7.17
N PRO A 43 1.45 -18.87 -7.34
CA PRO A 43 0.96 -20.15 -7.83
C PRO A 43 1.31 -20.38 -9.30
N GLU A 44 1.69 -21.62 -9.65
CA GLU A 44 1.91 -22.03 -11.04
C GLU A 44 0.61 -21.92 -11.87
N ASN A 45 -0.51 -22.31 -11.26
CA ASN A 45 -1.86 -22.21 -11.83
C ASN A 45 -2.70 -21.24 -10.99
N GLN A 46 -2.99 -20.07 -11.54
CA GLN A 46 -3.70 -19.02 -10.83
C GLN A 46 -5.19 -19.32 -10.73
N LYS A 47 -5.74 -19.16 -9.53
CA LYS A 47 -7.17 -19.28 -9.26
C LYS A 47 -7.92 -17.96 -9.47
N SER A 48 -7.22 -16.84 -9.47
CA SER A 48 -7.81 -15.51 -9.70
C SER A 48 -6.77 -14.53 -10.26
N ASN A 49 -7.26 -13.36 -10.71
CA ASN A 49 -6.43 -12.22 -11.13
C ASN A 49 -6.21 -11.18 -10.03
N TYR A 50 -6.51 -11.51 -8.77
CA TYR A 50 -6.35 -10.58 -7.65
C TYR A 50 -5.06 -10.86 -6.90
N ALA A 51 -4.09 -9.96 -7.07
CA ALA A 51 -2.88 -9.95 -6.27
C ALA A 51 -3.13 -9.25 -4.93
N VAL A 52 -2.37 -9.65 -3.92
CA VAL A 52 -2.31 -8.99 -2.62
C VAL A 52 -1.21 -7.93 -2.64
N PRO A 53 -1.54 -6.62 -2.66
CA PRO A 53 -0.54 -5.57 -2.56
C PRO A 53 0.20 -5.64 -1.23
N GLY A 54 1.41 -5.07 -1.20
CA GLY A 54 2.28 -5.00 -0.01
C GLY A 54 1.78 -4.06 1.11
N LEU A 55 0.49 -4.11 1.46
CA LEU A 55 -0.12 -3.33 2.54
C LEU A 55 -0.97 -4.26 3.40
N TYR A 56 -0.62 -4.36 4.68
CA TYR A 56 -1.22 -5.31 5.61
C TYR A 56 -1.53 -4.64 6.94
N TYR A 57 -2.72 -4.89 7.47
CA TYR A 57 -3.13 -4.47 8.81
C TYR A 57 -3.41 -5.69 9.66
N TYR A 58 -2.86 -5.73 10.86
CA TYR A 58 -3.04 -6.83 11.78
C TYR A 58 -3.33 -6.34 13.19
N ASP A 59 -4.08 -7.13 13.94
CA ASP A 59 -4.11 -7.02 15.39
C ASP A 59 -2.79 -7.49 16.03
N ASN A 60 -2.66 -7.30 17.34
CA ASN A 60 -1.45 -7.64 18.07
C ASN A 60 -1.13 -9.15 18.10
N SER A 61 -2.08 -10.02 17.74
CA SER A 61 -1.83 -11.47 17.68
C SER A 61 -0.81 -11.85 16.60
N VAL A 62 -0.58 -10.96 15.63
CA VAL A 62 0.41 -11.11 14.55
C VAL A 62 1.79 -11.51 15.04
N ILE A 63 2.22 -10.99 16.20
CA ILE A 63 3.54 -11.25 16.76
C ILE A 63 3.70 -12.73 17.13
N GLN A 64 2.68 -13.30 17.78
CA GLN A 64 2.73 -14.70 18.22
C GLN A 64 2.52 -15.67 17.06
N ARG A 65 1.76 -15.25 16.05
CA ARG A 65 1.57 -15.99 14.80
C ARG A 65 2.85 -16.06 13.98
N ALA A 66 3.46 -14.91 13.71
CA ALA A 66 4.71 -14.82 12.94
C ALA A 66 5.84 -15.66 13.55
N LYS A 67 5.92 -15.74 14.89
CA LYS A 67 6.91 -16.59 15.61
C LYS A 67 6.73 -18.09 15.42
N LYS A 68 5.54 -18.55 15.00
CA LYS A 68 5.23 -19.98 14.80
C LYS A 68 5.40 -20.42 13.35
N LEU A 69 5.56 -19.47 12.43
CA LEU A 69 5.75 -19.78 11.02
C LEU A 69 7.08 -20.52 10.81
N THR A 70 7.03 -21.47 9.88
CA THR A 70 8.20 -22.22 9.41
C THR A 70 8.60 -21.73 8.03
N PRO A 71 9.90 -21.80 7.65
CA PRO A 71 10.34 -21.44 6.31
C PRO A 71 9.58 -22.22 5.22
N SER A 72 9.29 -21.55 4.11
CA SER A 72 8.70 -22.14 2.91
C SER A 72 9.71 -23.00 2.15
N ALA A 73 9.28 -23.62 1.05
CA ALA A 73 10.18 -24.30 0.11
C ALA A 73 11.25 -23.37 -0.49
N ARG A 74 11.07 -22.04 -0.38
CA ARG A 74 12.02 -21.01 -0.79
C ARG A 74 12.93 -20.54 0.35
N GLU A 75 12.86 -21.19 1.51
CA GLU A 75 13.59 -20.83 2.73
C GLU A 75 13.22 -19.44 3.29
N GLU A 76 12.03 -18.93 2.92
CA GLU A 76 11.51 -17.62 3.36
C GLU A 76 10.39 -17.79 4.41
N ILE A 77 10.26 -16.83 5.33
CA ILE A 77 9.08 -16.72 6.19
C ILE A 77 8.03 -15.90 5.44
N GLU A 78 7.04 -16.58 4.88
CA GLU A 78 6.10 -15.98 3.94
C GLU A 78 4.99 -15.18 4.66
N ILE A 79 4.75 -13.95 4.21
CA ILE A 79 3.60 -13.16 4.67
C ILE A 79 2.27 -13.82 4.28
N THR A 80 2.26 -14.60 3.20
CA THR A 80 1.08 -15.35 2.74
C THR A 80 0.69 -16.47 3.71
N ASP A 81 1.66 -17.13 4.35
CA ASP A 81 1.38 -18.13 5.39
C ASP A 81 0.82 -17.46 6.65
N LEU A 82 1.32 -16.27 7.02
CA LEU A 82 0.76 -15.47 8.10
C LEU A 82 -0.71 -15.11 7.83
N ASN A 83 -1.01 -14.64 6.62
CA ASN A 83 -2.37 -14.32 6.20
C ASN A 83 -3.28 -15.56 6.23
N ARG A 84 -2.76 -16.72 5.84
CA ARG A 84 -3.48 -17.99 5.87
C ARG A 84 -3.86 -18.41 7.29
N GLU A 85 -3.01 -18.14 8.31
CA GLU A 85 -3.41 -18.38 9.70
C GLU A 85 -4.64 -17.56 10.11
N TYR A 86 -4.71 -16.29 9.72
CA TYR A 86 -5.89 -15.46 9.96
C TYR A 86 -7.10 -15.96 9.17
N LEU A 87 -6.90 -16.40 7.93
CA LEU A 87 -7.96 -16.94 7.08
C LEU A 87 -8.57 -18.21 7.69
N ASN A 88 -7.74 -19.16 8.13
CA ASN A 88 -8.17 -20.43 8.72
C ASN A 88 -8.99 -20.23 10.01
N GLU A 89 -8.79 -19.12 10.72
CA GLU A 89 -9.57 -18.75 11.90
C GLU A 89 -10.80 -17.87 11.59
N GLY A 90 -11.08 -17.58 10.31
CA GLY A 90 -12.15 -16.66 9.91
C GLY A 90 -11.92 -15.21 10.35
N LYS A 91 -10.66 -14.82 10.54
CA LYS A 91 -10.23 -13.51 11.05
C LYS A 91 -9.52 -12.65 10.00
N LEU A 92 -9.48 -13.09 8.75
CA LEU A 92 -8.94 -12.32 7.64
C LEU A 92 -10.07 -11.62 6.89
N LYS A 93 -9.93 -10.30 6.69
CA LYS A 93 -10.76 -9.51 5.79
C LYS A 93 -9.93 -9.12 4.56
N VAL A 94 -10.56 -9.07 3.39
CA VAL A 94 -9.95 -8.51 2.18
C VAL A 94 -10.77 -7.34 1.69
N GLU A 95 -10.09 -6.23 1.42
CA GLU A 95 -10.66 -5.03 0.83
C GLU A 95 -10.21 -4.92 -0.64
N LEU A 96 -11.16 -4.83 -1.57
CA LEU A 96 -10.84 -4.71 -2.99
C LEU A 96 -10.53 -3.27 -3.37
N LEU A 97 -9.33 -3.04 -3.89
CA LEU A 97 -8.94 -1.79 -4.50
C LEU A 97 -9.55 -1.71 -5.90
N GLY A 98 -10.59 -0.87 -6.04
CA GLY A 98 -11.27 -0.68 -7.32
C GLY A 98 -10.36 -0.04 -8.38
N ARG A 99 -10.82 -0.08 -9.65
CA ARG A 99 -10.11 0.42 -10.84
C ARG A 99 -9.61 1.88 -10.80
N GLY A 100 -10.05 2.67 -9.83
CA GLY A 100 -9.61 4.05 -9.64
C GLY A 100 -8.30 4.18 -8.85
N PHE A 101 -7.83 3.08 -8.25
CA PHE A 101 -6.50 3.01 -7.64
C PHE A 101 -5.46 2.62 -8.68
N ALA A 102 -4.24 3.12 -8.49
CA ALA A 102 -3.06 2.61 -9.17
C ALA A 102 -2.18 1.92 -8.13
N TRP A 103 -1.97 0.62 -8.31
CA TRP A 103 -0.94 -0.12 -7.59
C TRP A 103 0.19 -0.44 -8.57
N LEU A 104 1.41 -0.04 -8.21
CA LEU A 104 2.60 -0.16 -9.03
C LEU A 104 3.69 -0.77 -8.16
N ASP A 105 4.42 -1.73 -8.71
CA ASP A 105 5.60 -2.33 -8.09
C ASP A 105 6.85 -1.93 -8.88
N THR A 106 7.92 -1.60 -8.15
CA THR A 106 9.18 -1.13 -8.74
C THR A 106 10.29 -2.19 -8.67
N GLY A 107 9.93 -3.48 -8.58
CA GLY A 107 10.87 -4.60 -8.51
C GLY A 107 11.62 -4.88 -9.81
N THR A 108 11.18 -4.33 -10.94
CA THR A 108 11.83 -4.45 -12.26
C THR A 108 12.20 -3.08 -12.84
N TYR A 109 13.14 -3.05 -13.79
CA TYR A 109 13.52 -1.81 -14.47
C TYR A 109 12.34 -1.14 -15.18
N ASP A 110 11.52 -1.93 -15.87
CA ASP A 110 10.30 -1.43 -16.53
C ASP A 110 9.25 -0.97 -15.51
N GLY A 111 9.07 -1.73 -14.40
CA GLY A 111 8.17 -1.35 -13.31
C GLY A 111 8.54 0.00 -12.69
N LEU A 112 9.84 0.22 -12.43
CA LEU A 112 10.36 1.51 -11.95
C LEU A 112 10.13 2.65 -12.95
N SER A 113 10.40 2.41 -14.24
CA SER A 113 10.19 3.41 -15.30
C SER A 113 8.71 3.83 -15.39
N ASN A 114 7.81 2.84 -15.41
CA ASN A 114 6.36 3.06 -15.45
C ASN A 114 5.86 3.83 -14.22
N ALA A 115 6.35 3.49 -13.02
CA ALA A 115 6.00 4.21 -11.79
C ALA A 115 6.46 5.67 -11.82
N ASN A 116 7.68 5.92 -12.30
CA ASN A 116 8.21 7.27 -12.47
C ASN A 116 7.38 8.09 -13.46
N GLU A 117 7.04 7.52 -14.62
CA GLU A 117 6.21 8.20 -15.62
C GLU A 117 4.81 8.52 -15.09
N PHE A 118 4.20 7.57 -14.38
CA PHE A 118 2.89 7.76 -13.75
C PHE A 118 2.92 8.94 -12.77
N VAL A 119 3.84 8.94 -11.81
CA VAL A 119 3.97 10.01 -10.81
C VAL A 119 4.24 11.33 -11.49
N ARG A 120 5.21 11.38 -12.41
CA ARG A 120 5.56 12.61 -13.15
C ARG A 120 4.36 13.19 -13.90
N THR A 121 3.57 12.35 -14.55
CA THR A 121 2.41 12.77 -15.34
C THR A 121 1.32 13.37 -14.46
N ILE A 122 0.99 12.69 -13.35
CA ILE A 122 -0.02 13.18 -12.41
C ILE A 122 0.42 14.50 -11.78
N GLN A 123 1.66 14.61 -11.29
CA GLN A 123 2.14 15.84 -10.66
C GLN A 123 2.15 17.02 -11.64
N LYS A 124 2.61 16.80 -12.88
CA LYS A 124 2.62 17.86 -13.91
C LYS A 124 1.22 18.31 -14.30
N ARG A 125 0.24 17.40 -14.34
CA ARG A 125 -1.12 17.71 -14.79
C ARG A 125 -1.97 18.34 -13.68
N THR A 126 -1.75 17.95 -12.43
CA THR A 126 -2.54 18.41 -11.29
C THR A 126 -1.90 19.59 -10.56
N GLY A 127 -0.59 19.77 -10.68
CA GLY A 127 0.18 20.70 -9.86
C GLY A 127 0.34 20.26 -8.40
N LEU A 128 -0.07 19.02 -8.06
CA LEU A 128 -0.01 18.46 -6.72
C LEU A 128 1.02 17.34 -6.68
N TYR A 129 1.83 17.32 -5.62
CA TYR A 129 2.86 16.29 -5.45
C TYR A 129 2.27 15.03 -4.80
N ILE A 130 2.63 13.86 -5.34
CA ILE A 130 2.26 12.58 -4.76
C ILE A 130 3.24 12.28 -3.62
N SER A 131 2.71 11.88 -2.46
CA SER A 131 3.52 11.48 -1.31
C SER A 131 4.44 12.59 -0.75
N CYS A 132 4.04 13.87 -0.84
CA CYS A 132 4.71 14.97 -0.15
C CYS A 132 4.52 14.84 1.37
N LEU A 133 5.58 14.48 2.10
CA LEU A 133 5.49 14.15 3.53
C LEU A 133 5.14 15.36 4.38
N GLU A 134 5.65 16.53 4.02
CA GLU A 134 5.42 17.80 4.73
C GLU A 134 3.97 18.25 4.58
N GLU A 135 3.40 18.13 3.38
CA GLU A 135 1.98 18.38 3.14
C GLU A 135 1.10 17.40 3.93
N ILE A 136 1.44 16.10 3.91
CA ILE A 136 0.72 15.07 4.68
C ILE A 136 0.77 15.41 6.17
N ALA A 137 1.94 15.72 6.71
CA ALA A 137 2.13 16.06 8.12
C ALA A 137 1.35 17.31 8.51
N TYR A 138 1.38 18.35 7.67
CA TYR A 138 0.63 19.58 7.91
C TYR A 138 -0.89 19.36 7.87
N LYS A 139 -1.40 18.65 6.87
CA LYS A 139 -2.84 18.30 6.76
C LYS A 139 -3.32 17.44 7.93
N ASN A 140 -2.46 16.59 8.48
CA ASN A 140 -2.75 15.80 9.67
C ASN A 140 -2.45 16.54 10.99
N LYS A 141 -2.03 17.81 10.94
CA LYS A 141 -1.69 18.65 12.10
C LYS A 141 -0.55 18.09 12.97
N TRP A 142 0.36 17.32 12.37
CA TRP A 142 1.57 16.83 13.03
C TRP A 142 2.65 17.93 13.12
N ILE A 143 2.59 18.90 12.22
CA ILE A 143 3.45 20.09 12.21
C ILE A 143 2.62 21.37 12.07
N SER A 144 3.14 22.47 12.58
CA SER A 144 2.55 23.80 12.43
C SER A 144 2.86 24.41 11.06
N LYS A 145 2.15 25.50 10.73
CA LYS A 145 2.42 26.26 9.49
C LYS A 145 3.85 26.83 9.48
N GLU A 146 4.34 27.30 10.62
CA GLU A 146 5.69 27.86 10.76
C GLU A 146 6.76 26.79 10.48
N GLN A 147 6.53 25.56 10.97
CA GLN A 147 7.41 24.42 10.67
C GLN A 147 7.38 24.06 9.19
N LEU A 148 6.19 24.06 8.56
CA LEU A 148 6.04 23.83 7.12
C LEU A 148 6.81 24.87 6.29
N ILE A 149 6.68 26.16 6.63
CA ILE A 149 7.40 27.25 5.95
C ILE A 149 8.90 27.06 6.08
N LYS A 150 9.39 26.71 7.28
CA LYS A 150 10.81 26.47 7.50
C LYS A 150 11.35 25.36 6.57
N LEU A 151 10.65 24.23 6.48
CA LEU A 151 11.02 23.12 5.60
C LEU A 151 10.99 23.54 4.11
N GLY A 152 9.97 24.31 3.71
CA GLY A 152 9.89 24.85 2.35
C GLY A 152 11.06 25.77 2.00
N LYS A 153 11.49 26.62 2.95
CA LYS A 153 12.63 27.53 2.78
C LYS A 153 13.97 26.81 2.64
N GLU A 154 14.18 25.70 3.36
CA GLU A 154 15.40 24.88 3.22
C GLU A 154 15.59 24.35 1.79
N MET A 155 14.50 24.21 1.03
CA MET A 155 14.49 23.70 -0.34
C MET A 155 13.98 24.73 -1.36
N GLU A 156 13.99 26.02 -1.02
CA GLU A 156 13.31 27.08 -1.81
C GLU A 156 13.76 27.13 -3.27
N LYS A 157 14.99 26.71 -3.58
CA LYS A 157 15.53 26.73 -4.95
C LYS A 157 15.01 25.58 -5.83
N THR A 158 14.16 24.72 -5.30
CA THR A 158 13.62 23.55 -6.01
C THR A 158 12.11 23.69 -6.22
N GLU A 159 11.58 23.03 -7.25
CA GLU A 159 10.12 22.96 -7.47
C GLU A 159 9.40 22.35 -6.26
N TYR A 160 10.04 21.41 -5.54
CA TYR A 160 9.49 20.79 -4.34
C TYR A 160 9.38 21.79 -3.16
N GLY A 161 10.43 22.58 -2.89
CA GLY A 161 10.37 23.59 -1.84
C GLY A 161 9.39 24.72 -2.17
N GLN A 162 9.31 25.13 -3.45
CA GLN A 162 8.28 26.06 -3.91
C GLN A 162 6.87 25.50 -3.71
N TYR A 163 6.65 24.22 -4.03
CA TYR A 163 5.37 23.54 -3.75
C TYR A 163 5.00 23.58 -2.27
N ILE A 164 5.93 23.27 -1.36
CA ILE A 164 5.69 23.32 0.09
C ILE A 164 5.29 24.74 0.54
N LEU A 165 5.99 25.76 0.04
CA LEU A 165 5.68 27.16 0.36
C LEU A 165 4.30 27.59 -0.19
N ASN A 166 3.91 27.09 -1.37
CA ASN A 166 2.57 27.29 -1.92
C ASN A 166 1.50 26.67 -1.00
N ILE A 167 1.71 25.45 -0.51
CA ILE A 167 0.79 24.79 0.44
C ILE A 167 0.68 25.57 1.75
N ALA A 168 1.76 26.18 2.22
CA ALA A 168 1.73 27.05 3.39
C ALA A 168 0.98 28.38 3.16
N GLY A 169 0.69 28.73 1.91
CA GLY A 169 0.05 29.99 1.51
C GLY A 169 1.02 31.18 1.51
N GLU A 170 2.32 30.94 1.32
CA GLU A 170 3.35 31.98 1.22
C GLU A 170 3.51 32.52 -0.21
N VAL A 171 2.89 31.87 -1.20
CA VAL A 171 2.95 32.25 -2.61
C VAL A 171 1.52 32.43 -3.13
N LYS A 172 1.26 33.57 -3.77
CA LYS A 172 0.00 33.88 -4.47
C LYS A 172 0.07 33.47 -5.93
#